data_AF-A0A1K1PIW9-F1
#
_entry.id   AF-A0A1K1PIW9-F1
#
_cell.length_a   1.000
_cell.length_b   1.000
_cell.length_c   1.000
_cell.angle_alpha   90.00
_cell.angle_beta   90.00
_cell.angle_gamma   90.00
#
_symmetry.space_group_name_H-M   'P 1'
#
loop_
_entity.id
_entity.type
_entity.pdbx_description
1 polymer ?
#
loop_
_entity_poly.entity_id
_entity_poly.type
_entity_poly.pdbx_seq_one_letter_code
_entity_poly.pdbx_strand_id
1 'polypeptide(L)'
;MEDVVGENNVMPRLCGFVITILLTIVVLLTSWHSGVLYAKDIQFFALGMLFIWGGLLARAKGWRAYSQREIGIDVFFFLFLGLFLANTWHMHTISNVPLCAINAETEGIHRDTLYHNALASSIAAYGYPSLLVNSDAFHNYHFGSHYILGILSNLMNMPTFFVYSYIYPLLFFAVYPSLILAIGRRLRKYLGIDERISLSDIVAVIAFMTYFLLPKNWMNAMADWKPSWVGSESFLVANTICLLFFYILLWMINNRMFQKASMKIVFLCVVVPIFILAMSLCKISVGAIFLVGVIYYLIRTNGCKLWTITLVLWYVLMLLGCHYIPNIFYSPMLSGTTDASYNFKLLYFFLHDVHKWCQIPHLMVFFASAWLFLWWRKKFGMPKSIIEIIKSRKYIIEETLVVICIVGYLPGNIIAIGGGSGFYFAAIQQLYATVLLIGFAIPQKIYMMILKYVHERKGVKRNLLLLFVVFVCCNSLVNGMKYSYSIYKDIVQSSHQYEEAKRNRSYWSTIKGINDLTAGHKQDFYIYVCPSANVWQRFKDHDSSLFFYPAMTGVVCIGELYYADGEWHTNDGVPKKKGYTYRPAKIEEKLSADDALLKAQADGKKAIIYIYDDTYKVKFL
;
A
#
# COMPACT_ATOMS: atom_id res chain seq x y z
N MET A 1 -45.55 -16.38 8.25
CA MET A 1 -44.89 -15.07 8.05
C MET A 1 -44.15 -14.77 9.34
N GLU A 2 -42.97 -15.36 9.52
CA GLU A 2 -42.06 -14.97 10.59
C GLU A 2 -41.18 -13.86 10.02
N ASP A 3 -41.19 -12.72 10.70
CA ASP A 3 -40.40 -11.55 10.35
C ASP A 3 -38.91 -11.94 10.30
N VAL A 4 -38.41 -12.03 9.07
CA VAL A 4 -36.99 -12.00 8.76
C VAL A 4 -36.50 -10.61 9.16
N VAL A 5 -36.18 -10.45 10.45
CA VAL A 5 -35.36 -9.37 10.95
C VAL A 5 -34.01 -9.52 10.26
N GLY A 6 -33.86 -8.86 9.11
CA GLY A 6 -32.61 -8.78 8.40
C GLY A 6 -31.57 -8.15 9.31
N GLU A 7 -30.73 -8.99 9.93
CA GLU A 7 -29.60 -8.55 10.77
C GLU A 7 -28.70 -7.63 9.94
N ASN A 8 -28.84 -6.34 10.19
CA ASN A 8 -28.23 -5.30 9.38
C ASN A 8 -26.75 -5.13 9.72
N ASN A 9 -25.95 -5.25 8.67
CA ASN A 9 -24.56 -4.87 8.38
C ASN A 9 -23.87 -3.72 9.17
N VAL A 10 -23.86 -3.69 10.50
CA VAL A 10 -23.22 -2.58 11.26
C VAL A 10 -21.68 -2.74 11.34
N MET A 11 -21.16 -3.94 11.58
CA MET A 11 -19.76 -4.10 12.03
C MET A 11 -18.67 -3.59 11.06
N PRO A 12 -18.58 -3.99 9.77
CA PRO A 12 -17.53 -3.50 8.88
C PRO A 12 -17.64 -1.99 8.61
N ARG A 13 -18.82 -1.42 8.79
CA ARG A 13 -19.09 0.01 8.61
C ARG A 13 -18.64 0.79 9.84
N LEU A 14 -18.87 0.22 11.03
CA LEU A 14 -18.32 0.71 12.30
C LEU A 14 -16.81 0.72 12.23
N CYS A 15 -16.26 -0.27 11.54
CA CYS A 15 -14.87 -0.30 11.17
C CYS A 15 -14.35 0.89 10.42
N GLY A 16 -14.84 1.13 9.22
CA GLY A 16 -14.39 2.30 8.48
C GLY A 16 -14.58 3.60 9.27
N PHE A 17 -15.69 3.77 9.99
CA PHE A 17 -16.01 5.04 10.65
C PHE A 17 -15.01 5.45 11.72
N VAL A 18 -14.75 4.61 12.71
CA VAL A 18 -13.92 5.04 13.83
C VAL A 18 -12.43 5.03 13.45
N ILE A 19 -11.99 4.17 12.52
CA ILE A 19 -10.65 4.28 11.90
C ILE A 19 -10.49 5.67 11.29
N THR A 20 -11.49 6.07 10.50
CA THR A 20 -11.49 7.39 9.90
C THR A 20 -11.55 8.47 10.99
N ILE A 21 -12.21 8.29 12.15
CA ILE A 21 -12.23 9.31 13.24
C ILE A 21 -10.82 9.56 13.72
N LEU A 22 -10.09 8.49 14.00
CA LEU A 22 -8.80 8.61 14.65
C LEU A 22 -7.73 9.04 13.67
N LEU A 23 -7.79 8.55 12.43
CA LEU A 23 -6.98 9.11 11.36
C LEU A 23 -7.30 10.59 11.16
N THR A 24 -8.58 10.98 11.18
CA THR A 24 -8.98 12.40 11.10
C THR A 24 -8.40 13.18 12.27
N ILE A 25 -8.40 12.67 13.50
CA ILE A 25 -7.79 13.32 14.67
C ILE A 25 -6.27 13.44 14.51
N VAL A 26 -5.58 12.37 14.10
CA VAL A 26 -4.12 12.40 13.87
C VAL A 26 -3.78 13.39 12.77
N VAL A 27 -4.54 13.38 11.68
CA VAL A 27 -4.42 14.32 10.56
C VAL A 27 -4.72 15.74 11.01
N LEU A 28 -5.77 15.97 11.80
CA LEU A 28 -6.13 17.27 12.37
C LEU A 28 -4.99 17.81 13.25
N LEU A 29 -4.48 17.00 14.17
CA LEU A 29 -3.41 17.40 15.09
C LEU A 29 -2.08 17.66 14.36
N THR A 30 -1.72 16.80 13.41
CA THR A 30 -0.47 16.98 12.62
C THR A 30 -0.58 18.14 11.64
N SER A 31 -1.73 18.34 10.98
CA SER A 31 -1.96 19.44 10.04
C SER A 31 -2.12 20.81 10.72
N TRP A 32 -2.74 20.85 11.91
CA TRP A 32 -2.93 22.09 12.67
C TRP A 32 -1.61 22.68 13.17
N HIS A 33 -0.62 21.85 13.51
CA HIS A 33 0.69 22.31 13.99
C HIS A 33 1.72 22.54 12.89
N SER A 34 1.51 22.00 11.68
CA SER A 34 2.51 22.06 10.60
C SER A 34 2.39 23.29 9.68
N GLY A 35 1.35 24.13 9.85
CA GLY A 35 1.18 25.35 9.03
C GLY A 35 0.93 25.06 7.54
N VAL A 36 0.39 23.89 7.24
CA VAL A 36 0.29 23.35 5.88
C VAL A 36 -0.82 24.03 5.09
N LEU A 37 -0.49 24.44 3.87
CA LEU A 37 -1.39 25.16 2.97
C LEU A 37 -2.71 24.41 2.69
N TYR A 38 -2.66 23.08 2.66
CA TYR A 38 -3.81 22.20 2.40
C TYR A 38 -4.41 21.55 3.66
N ALA A 39 -4.02 22.01 4.87
CA ALA A 39 -4.48 21.41 6.12
C ALA A 39 -6.02 21.35 6.16
N LYS A 40 -6.71 22.43 5.79
CA LYS A 40 -8.17 22.50 5.76
C LYS A 40 -8.78 21.48 4.80
N ASP A 41 -8.26 21.33 3.59
CA ASP A 41 -8.80 20.41 2.59
C ASP A 41 -8.63 18.95 3.03
N ILE A 42 -7.47 18.61 3.60
CA ILE A 42 -7.22 17.28 4.16
C ILE A 42 -8.18 17.01 5.34
N GLN A 43 -8.41 18.00 6.20
CA GLN A 43 -9.36 17.90 7.32
C GLN A 43 -10.79 17.72 6.82
N PHE A 44 -11.23 18.49 5.82
CA PHE A 44 -12.56 18.34 5.22
C PHE A 44 -12.73 16.99 4.55
N PHE A 45 -11.72 16.48 3.85
CA PHE A 45 -11.76 15.14 3.28
C PHE A 45 -11.87 14.08 4.36
N ALA A 46 -11.08 14.18 5.42
CA ALA A 46 -11.10 13.25 6.54
C ALA A 46 -12.48 13.25 7.24
N LEU A 47 -13.06 14.44 7.47
CA LEU A 47 -14.43 14.63 7.92
C LEU A 47 -15.48 14.09 6.93
N GLY A 48 -15.28 14.26 5.63
CA GLY A 48 -16.17 13.73 4.60
C GLY A 48 -16.18 12.21 4.61
N MET A 49 -15.00 11.59 4.68
CA MET A 49 -14.86 10.15 4.86
C MET A 49 -15.53 9.69 6.16
N LEU A 50 -15.44 10.48 7.23
CA LEU A 50 -16.19 10.22 8.45
C LEU A 50 -17.68 10.18 8.24
N PHE A 51 -18.24 11.17 7.55
CA PHE A 51 -19.66 11.18 7.24
C PHE A 51 -20.07 10.03 6.33
N ILE A 52 -19.25 9.66 5.34
CA ILE A 52 -19.51 8.52 4.46
C ILE A 52 -19.56 7.24 5.29
N TRP A 53 -18.53 6.98 6.10
CA TRP A 53 -18.49 5.79 6.93
C TRP A 53 -19.55 5.78 8.02
N GLY A 54 -19.82 6.94 8.64
CA GLY A 54 -20.86 7.17 9.65
C GLY A 54 -22.26 7.00 9.07
N GLY A 55 -22.48 7.44 7.83
CA GLY A 55 -23.72 7.25 7.09
C GLY A 55 -23.93 5.81 6.64
N LEU A 56 -22.86 5.15 6.15
CA LEU A 56 -22.87 3.72 5.88
C LEU A 56 -23.27 2.95 7.16
N LEU A 57 -22.66 3.31 8.28
CA LEU A 57 -22.99 2.81 9.61
C LEU A 57 -24.45 3.01 9.98
N ALA A 58 -24.93 4.25 9.97
CA ALA A 58 -26.29 4.60 10.38
C ALA A 58 -27.35 3.91 9.52
N ARG A 59 -27.05 3.69 8.23
CA ARG A 59 -27.93 2.99 7.29
C ARG A 59 -27.98 1.47 7.54
N ALA A 60 -27.02 0.90 8.26
CA ALA A 60 -27.18 -0.42 8.82
C ALA A 60 -28.10 -0.30 10.04
N LYS A 61 -29.40 -0.56 9.86
CA LYS A 61 -30.49 -0.46 10.86
C LYS A 61 -30.32 -1.32 12.14
N GLY A 62 -29.11 -1.72 12.53
CA GLY A 62 -28.83 -2.64 13.65
C GLY A 62 -28.21 -2.03 14.90
N TRP A 63 -28.03 -0.70 15.01
CA TRP A 63 -27.33 -0.10 16.16
C TRP A 63 -27.99 -0.40 17.51
N ARG A 64 -29.34 -0.49 17.55
CA ARG A 64 -30.08 -0.82 18.79
C ARG A 64 -29.84 -2.25 19.30
N ALA A 65 -29.27 -3.14 18.48
CA ALA A 65 -28.96 -4.51 18.87
C ALA A 65 -27.55 -4.67 19.44
N TYR A 66 -26.72 -3.62 19.40
CA TYR A 66 -25.38 -3.66 19.99
C TYR A 66 -25.45 -3.48 21.50
N SER A 67 -24.88 -4.43 22.23
CA SER A 67 -24.62 -4.23 23.65
C SER A 67 -23.60 -3.10 23.84
N GLN A 68 -23.70 -2.34 24.93
CA GLN A 68 -22.71 -1.32 25.28
C GLN A 68 -21.27 -1.86 25.31
N ARG A 69 -21.14 -3.16 25.62
CA ARG A 69 -19.87 -3.89 25.60
C ARG A 69 -19.28 -3.99 24.19
N GLU A 70 -20.09 -4.28 23.18
CA GLU A 70 -19.64 -4.36 21.79
C GLU A 70 -19.24 -2.97 21.27
N ILE A 71 -19.99 -1.92 21.62
CA ILE A 71 -19.63 -0.53 21.28
C ILE A 71 -18.27 -0.15 21.90
N GLY A 72 -18.05 -0.44 23.19
CA GLY A 72 -16.78 -0.13 23.85
C GLY A 72 -15.59 -0.89 23.27
N ILE A 73 -15.80 -2.14 22.87
CA ILE A 73 -14.82 -2.97 22.18
C ILE A 73 -14.45 -2.37 20.83
N ASP A 74 -15.44 -1.93 20.06
CA ASP A 74 -15.24 -1.32 18.75
C ASP A 74 -14.48 0.01 18.90
N VAL A 75 -14.91 0.91 19.78
CA VAL A 75 -14.20 2.16 20.07
C VAL A 75 -12.73 1.90 20.45
N PHE A 76 -12.47 0.92 21.30
CA PHE A 76 -11.11 0.54 21.70
C PHE A 76 -10.29 -0.04 20.54
N PHE A 77 -10.89 -0.93 19.75
CA PHE A 77 -10.29 -1.52 18.56
C PHE A 77 -9.85 -0.45 17.56
N PHE A 78 -10.69 0.54 17.36
CA PHE A 78 -10.38 1.59 16.43
C PHE A 78 -9.38 2.57 17.00
N LEU A 79 -9.47 2.92 18.28
CA LEU A 79 -8.42 3.68 18.98
C LEU A 79 -7.05 3.07 18.71
N PHE A 80 -6.97 1.74 18.82
CA PHE A 80 -5.77 0.99 18.53
C PHE A 80 -5.35 1.07 17.06
N LEU A 81 -6.28 0.94 16.09
CA LEU A 81 -5.92 1.08 14.69
C LEU A 81 -5.47 2.52 14.36
N GLY A 82 -6.12 3.54 14.90
CA GLY A 82 -5.68 4.93 14.78
C GLY A 82 -4.26 5.14 15.30
N LEU A 83 -3.94 4.55 16.47
CA LEU A 83 -2.58 4.56 17.01
C LEU A 83 -1.59 3.78 16.15
N PHE A 84 -1.99 2.64 15.58
CA PHE A 84 -1.16 1.91 14.62
C PHE A 84 -0.87 2.75 13.40
N LEU A 85 -1.87 3.46 12.88
CA LEU A 85 -1.70 4.29 11.69
C LEU A 85 -0.86 5.54 11.97
N ALA A 86 -1.00 6.13 13.15
CA ALA A 86 -0.06 7.16 13.61
C ALA A 86 1.38 6.62 13.71
N ASN A 87 1.55 5.36 14.16
CA ASN A 87 2.85 4.73 14.28
C ASN A 87 3.45 4.32 12.91
N THR A 88 2.64 3.83 11.96
CA THR A 88 3.11 3.61 10.57
C THR A 88 3.39 4.92 9.87
N TRP A 89 2.72 6.01 10.25
CA TRP A 89 3.08 7.35 9.82
C TRP A 89 4.47 7.75 10.29
N HIS A 90 4.88 7.30 11.47
CA HIS A 90 6.22 7.62 11.96
C HIS A 90 7.33 6.87 11.22
N MET A 91 7.15 5.58 10.91
CA MET A 91 8.29 4.71 10.54
C MET A 91 9.08 5.14 9.29
N HIS A 92 8.80 6.31 8.71
CA HIS A 92 9.34 6.87 7.48
C HIS A 92 9.20 5.86 6.34
N THR A 93 8.23 4.94 6.48
CA THR A 93 7.87 4.04 5.42
C THR A 93 7.26 4.88 4.32
N ILE A 94 7.55 4.45 3.09
CA ILE A 94 7.13 5.08 1.85
C ILE A 94 5.71 5.62 2.01
N SER A 95 5.49 6.89 1.63
CA SER A 95 4.22 7.65 1.69
C SER A 95 3.99 8.50 2.92
N ASN A 96 4.37 8.13 4.14
CA ASN A 96 3.81 8.81 5.32
C ASN A 96 4.78 9.80 5.98
N VAL A 97 5.00 10.97 5.38
CA VAL A 97 5.92 11.96 5.94
C VAL A 97 5.13 13.10 6.60
N PRO A 98 5.36 13.40 7.90
CA PRO A 98 4.85 14.62 8.51
C PRO A 98 5.45 15.82 7.76
N LEU A 99 4.65 16.79 7.36
CA LEU A 99 5.14 17.93 6.57
C LEU A 99 6.19 18.79 7.29
N CYS A 100 6.26 18.71 8.63
CA CYS A 100 7.33 19.31 9.42
C CYS A 100 8.69 18.60 9.25
N ALA A 101 8.72 17.36 8.75
CA ALA A 101 9.96 16.61 8.50
C ALA A 101 10.64 16.99 7.17
N ILE A 102 10.08 17.94 6.40
CA ILE A 102 10.73 18.46 5.18
C ILE A 102 11.96 19.33 5.49
N ASN A 103 12.23 19.58 6.78
CA ASN A 103 13.26 20.53 7.19
C ASN A 103 14.33 20.04 8.15
N ALA A 104 14.20 18.85 8.70
CA ALA A 104 15.18 18.43 9.67
C ALA A 104 16.34 17.72 8.95
N GLU A 105 17.56 18.02 9.39
CA GLU A 105 18.79 17.25 9.12
C GLU A 105 18.64 15.73 9.39
N THR A 106 17.49 15.31 9.94
CA THR A 106 16.99 13.94 10.01
C THR A 106 16.25 13.56 8.71
N GLU A 107 16.83 12.67 7.89
CA GLU A 107 16.27 11.73 6.87
C GLU A 107 14.78 11.87 6.38
N GLY A 108 14.19 13.07 6.35
CA GLY A 108 12.78 13.23 6.71
C GLY A 108 11.76 12.78 5.67
N ILE A 109 12.09 12.89 4.37
CA ILE A 109 11.33 12.29 3.29
C ILE A 109 12.16 11.19 2.64
N HIS A 110 11.64 9.95 2.66
CA HIS A 110 12.24 8.84 1.94
C HIS A 110 12.22 9.10 0.43
N ARG A 111 13.36 8.96 -0.25
CA ARG A 111 13.52 9.16 -1.70
C ARG A 111 12.43 8.50 -2.54
N ASP A 112 12.11 7.23 -2.24
CA ASP A 112 11.05 6.50 -2.96
C ASP A 112 9.69 7.21 -2.89
N THR A 113 9.38 7.90 -1.79
CA THR A 113 8.15 8.69 -1.67
C THR A 113 8.12 9.82 -2.70
N LEU A 114 9.20 10.58 -2.85
CA LEU A 114 9.27 11.67 -3.84
C LEU A 114 9.24 11.10 -5.25
N TYR A 115 9.98 10.03 -5.50
CA TYR A 115 9.99 9.32 -6.77
C TYR A 115 8.59 8.87 -7.20
N HIS A 116 7.85 8.18 -6.32
CA HIS A 116 6.48 7.75 -6.60
C HIS A 116 5.52 8.93 -6.79
N ASN A 117 5.73 10.01 -6.04
CA ASN A 117 4.93 11.22 -6.19
C ASN A 117 5.21 11.94 -7.51
N ALA A 118 6.44 11.94 -8.01
CA ALA A 118 6.77 12.48 -9.33
C ALA A 118 6.05 11.69 -10.44
N LEU A 119 6.00 10.36 -10.33
CA LEU A 119 5.23 9.50 -11.25
C LEU A 119 3.72 9.76 -11.17
N ALA A 120 3.16 9.92 -9.97
CA ALA A 120 1.76 10.26 -9.81
C ALA A 120 1.45 11.68 -10.34
N SER A 121 2.33 12.65 -10.06
CA SER A 121 2.20 14.04 -10.49
C SER A 121 2.26 14.17 -12.01
N SER A 122 3.16 13.42 -12.65
CA SER A 122 3.21 13.38 -14.12
C SER A 122 1.95 12.76 -14.72
N ILE A 123 1.38 11.72 -14.13
CA ILE A 123 0.08 11.21 -14.59
C ILE A 123 -1.01 12.27 -14.43
N ALA A 124 -1.05 12.97 -13.30
CA ALA A 124 -2.03 14.02 -13.05
C ALA A 124 -1.91 15.18 -14.07
N ALA A 125 -0.68 15.53 -14.45
CA ALA A 125 -0.37 16.66 -15.32
C ALA A 125 -0.38 16.33 -16.83
N TYR A 126 0.15 15.17 -17.23
CA TYR A 126 0.40 14.77 -18.63
C TYR A 126 -0.39 13.53 -19.06
N GLY A 127 -1.02 12.81 -18.13
CA GLY A 127 -1.77 11.59 -18.41
C GLY A 127 -0.93 10.31 -18.51
N TYR A 128 0.39 10.40 -18.32
CA TYR A 128 1.30 9.26 -18.37
C TYR A 128 2.44 9.40 -17.33
N PRO A 129 3.08 8.29 -16.90
CA PRO A 129 4.11 8.33 -15.88
C PRO A 129 5.44 8.81 -16.45
N SER A 130 6.05 9.79 -15.79
CA SER A 130 7.38 10.32 -16.03
C SER A 130 8.02 10.73 -14.71
N LEU A 131 9.34 10.70 -14.64
CA LEU A 131 10.06 11.25 -13.49
C LEU A 131 10.09 12.78 -13.50
N LEU A 132 9.83 13.40 -14.66
CA LEU A 132 9.90 14.85 -14.86
C LEU A 132 11.27 15.43 -14.46
N VAL A 133 12.32 14.61 -14.57
CA VAL A 133 13.73 14.98 -14.34
C VAL A 133 14.40 15.05 -15.70
N ASN A 134 14.86 16.25 -16.06
CA ASN A 134 15.44 16.67 -17.33
C ASN A 134 14.56 16.56 -18.59
N SER A 135 13.53 15.72 -18.55
CA SER A 135 12.56 15.53 -19.63
C SER A 135 11.25 14.98 -19.07
N ASP A 136 10.22 14.99 -19.90
CA ASP A 136 8.95 14.29 -19.69
C ASP A 136 9.02 12.84 -20.23
N ALA A 137 10.20 12.23 -20.38
CA ALA A 137 10.31 10.87 -20.89
C ALA A 137 9.50 9.87 -20.05
N PHE A 138 8.80 8.97 -20.73
CA PHE A 138 7.95 7.97 -20.10
C PHE A 138 8.75 7.03 -19.19
N HIS A 139 8.19 6.71 -18.03
CA HIS A 139 8.79 5.82 -17.05
C HIS A 139 7.79 4.79 -16.54
N ASN A 140 7.98 3.51 -16.91
CA ASN A 140 7.08 2.45 -16.46
C ASN A 140 7.46 1.93 -15.07
N TYR A 141 6.78 2.41 -14.04
CA TYR A 141 6.87 1.83 -12.70
C TYR A 141 5.55 1.96 -11.96
N HIS A 142 5.00 0.84 -11.49
CA HIS A 142 3.76 0.75 -10.68
C HIS A 142 2.60 1.64 -11.17
N PHE A 143 2.40 1.68 -12.49
CA PHE A 143 1.52 2.64 -13.16
C PHE A 143 0.10 2.72 -12.58
N GLY A 144 -0.55 1.58 -12.33
CA GLY A 144 -1.97 1.56 -11.95
C GLY A 144 -2.25 2.22 -10.60
N SER A 145 -1.33 2.12 -9.65
CA SER A 145 -1.51 2.67 -8.33
C SER A 145 -1.25 4.19 -8.34
N HIS A 146 -0.19 4.63 -9.04
CA HIS A 146 0.07 6.03 -9.34
C HIS A 146 -1.06 6.71 -10.13
N TYR A 147 -1.70 5.97 -11.05
CA TYR A 147 -2.83 6.47 -11.82
C TYR A 147 -4.05 6.76 -10.94
N ILE A 148 -4.36 5.86 -9.99
CA ILE A 148 -5.43 6.09 -9.00
C ILE A 148 -5.15 7.35 -8.19
N LEU A 149 -3.90 7.54 -7.74
CA LEU A 149 -3.52 8.70 -6.94
C LEU A 149 -3.49 10.01 -7.76
N GLY A 150 -3.10 9.96 -9.03
CA GLY A 150 -3.20 11.08 -9.95
C GLY A 150 -4.65 11.51 -10.18
N ILE A 151 -5.57 10.57 -10.35
CA ILE A 151 -7.01 10.87 -10.45
C ILE A 151 -7.51 11.53 -9.16
N LEU A 152 -7.15 10.99 -7.99
CA LEU A 152 -7.56 11.58 -6.72
C LEU A 152 -6.99 12.99 -6.53
N SER A 153 -5.76 13.23 -6.97
CA SER A 153 -5.13 14.56 -7.00
C SER A 153 -5.90 15.55 -7.86
N ASN A 154 -6.27 15.17 -9.09
CA ASN A 154 -7.08 16.00 -9.97
C ASN A 154 -8.50 16.24 -9.42
N LEU A 155 -9.14 15.21 -8.85
CA LEU A 155 -10.47 15.31 -8.24
C LEU A 155 -10.48 16.27 -7.04
N MET A 156 -9.43 16.24 -6.24
CA MET A 156 -9.30 17.05 -5.02
C MET A 156 -8.65 18.42 -5.28
N ASN A 157 -8.14 18.65 -6.49
CA ASN A 157 -7.31 19.80 -6.84
C ASN A 157 -6.16 20.02 -5.84
N MET A 158 -5.45 18.93 -5.51
CA MET A 158 -4.34 18.91 -4.55
C MET A 158 -3.10 18.29 -5.19
N PRO A 159 -1.86 18.76 -4.88
CA PRO A 159 -0.66 18.09 -5.34
C PRO A 159 -0.62 16.63 -4.91
N THR A 160 -0.14 15.74 -5.79
CA THR A 160 -0.15 14.29 -5.53
C THR A 160 0.60 13.93 -4.27
N PHE A 161 1.64 14.68 -3.90
CA PHE A 161 2.35 14.54 -2.63
C PHE A 161 1.39 14.46 -1.42
N PHE A 162 0.43 15.38 -1.32
CA PHE A 162 -0.51 15.38 -0.20
C PHE A 162 -1.52 14.24 -0.30
N VAL A 163 -1.94 13.87 -1.52
CA VAL A 163 -2.79 12.71 -1.73
C VAL A 163 -2.09 11.42 -1.29
N TYR A 164 -0.84 11.25 -1.68
CA TYR A 164 -0.01 10.10 -1.34
C TYR A 164 0.26 10.02 0.16
N SER A 165 0.52 11.16 0.80
CA SER A 165 0.88 11.19 2.22
C SER A 165 -0.29 11.18 3.18
N TYR A 166 -1.45 11.69 2.80
CA TYR A 166 -2.57 11.85 3.72
C TYR A 166 -3.81 11.08 3.27
N ILE A 167 -4.16 11.16 1.99
CA ILE A 167 -5.41 10.61 1.46
C ILE A 167 -5.30 9.11 1.22
N TYR A 168 -4.19 8.63 0.66
CA TYR A 168 -3.93 7.20 0.45
C TYR A 168 -4.03 6.40 1.75
N PRO A 169 -3.34 6.77 2.85
CA PRO A 169 -3.46 6.05 4.12
C PRO A 169 -4.89 6.11 4.68
N LEU A 170 -5.54 7.27 4.61
CA LEU A 170 -6.93 7.46 5.05
C LEU A 170 -7.90 6.50 4.36
N LEU A 171 -7.75 6.34 3.05
CA LEU A 171 -8.64 5.53 2.23
C LEU A 171 -8.32 4.04 2.38
N PHE A 172 -7.10 3.64 2.04
CA PHE A 172 -6.76 2.23 1.88
C PHE A 172 -6.56 1.52 3.22
N PHE A 173 -6.03 2.18 4.25
CA PHE A 173 -5.88 1.54 5.57
C PHE A 173 -7.22 1.33 6.28
N ALA A 174 -8.26 2.11 5.97
CA ALA A 174 -9.60 1.87 6.49
C ALA A 174 -10.32 0.76 5.71
N VAL A 175 -10.23 0.81 4.39
CA VAL A 175 -10.92 -0.15 3.51
C VAL A 175 -10.33 -1.56 3.66
N TYR A 176 -9.01 -1.69 3.75
CA TYR A 176 -8.32 -2.98 3.77
C TYR A 176 -8.76 -3.95 4.89
N PRO A 177 -8.65 -3.61 6.20
CA PRO A 177 -9.16 -4.47 7.28
C PRO A 177 -10.66 -4.71 7.19
N SER A 178 -11.41 -3.69 6.78
CA SER A 178 -12.87 -3.78 6.63
C SER A 178 -13.25 -4.82 5.59
N LEU A 179 -12.52 -4.90 4.48
CA LEU A 179 -12.70 -5.94 3.47
C LEU A 179 -12.33 -7.33 4.00
N ILE A 180 -11.23 -7.49 4.74
CA ILE A 180 -10.87 -8.78 5.35
C ILE A 180 -12.01 -9.32 6.22
N LEU A 181 -12.56 -8.48 7.11
CA LEU A 181 -13.68 -8.86 7.97
C LEU A 181 -14.96 -9.15 7.17
N ALA A 182 -15.26 -8.33 6.16
CA ALA A 182 -16.43 -8.51 5.30
C ALA A 182 -16.37 -9.81 4.49
N ILE A 183 -15.19 -10.16 3.97
CA ILE A 183 -14.94 -11.42 3.26
C ILE A 183 -15.03 -12.58 4.25
N GLY A 184 -14.43 -12.47 5.44
CA GLY A 184 -14.52 -13.48 6.49
C GLY A 184 -15.97 -13.83 6.84
N ARG A 185 -16.83 -12.83 7.00
CA ARG A 185 -18.28 -13.03 7.20
C ARG A 185 -18.94 -13.75 6.03
N ARG A 186 -18.68 -13.31 4.79
CA ARG A 186 -19.26 -13.93 3.59
C ARG A 186 -18.78 -15.36 3.39
N LEU A 187 -17.55 -15.64 3.81
CA LEU A 187 -16.98 -16.98 3.80
C LEU A 187 -17.65 -17.86 4.86
N ARG A 188 -17.92 -17.35 6.08
CA ARG A 188 -18.72 -18.06 7.08
C ARG A 188 -20.09 -18.45 6.53
N LYS A 189 -20.80 -17.51 5.91
CA LYS A 189 -22.08 -17.78 5.24
C LYS A 189 -21.98 -18.92 4.24
N TYR A 190 -20.98 -18.84 3.36
CA TYR A 190 -20.73 -19.85 2.34
C TYR A 190 -20.48 -21.24 2.95
N LEU A 191 -19.77 -21.27 4.08
CA LEU A 191 -19.45 -22.50 4.83
C LEU A 191 -20.58 -22.97 5.76
N GLY A 192 -21.71 -22.26 5.85
CA GLY A 192 -22.78 -22.57 6.81
C GLY A 192 -22.39 -22.33 8.28
N ILE A 193 -21.39 -21.47 8.51
CA ILE A 193 -20.97 -21.01 9.84
C ILE A 193 -21.72 -19.71 10.16
N ASP A 194 -21.97 -19.45 11.44
CA ASP A 194 -22.51 -18.17 11.93
C ASP A 194 -21.75 -16.98 11.32
N GLU A 195 -22.48 -16.08 10.64
CA GLU A 195 -21.94 -14.91 9.94
C GLU A 195 -21.33 -13.86 10.88
N ARG A 196 -21.65 -13.91 12.18
CA ARG A 196 -21.23 -12.89 13.16
C ARG A 196 -19.71 -12.82 13.27
N ILE A 197 -19.17 -11.61 13.25
CA ILE A 197 -17.74 -11.34 13.47
C ILE A 197 -17.52 -11.04 14.95
N SER A 198 -16.63 -11.80 15.59
CA SER A 198 -16.32 -11.65 17.00
C SER A 198 -15.17 -10.66 17.25
N LEU A 199 -15.02 -10.17 18.48
CA LEU A 199 -13.84 -9.39 18.87
C LEU A 199 -12.52 -10.15 18.61
N SER A 200 -12.48 -11.46 18.85
CA SER A 200 -11.26 -12.24 18.58
C SER A 200 -10.87 -12.23 17.10
N ASP A 201 -11.84 -12.13 16.19
CA ASP A 201 -11.57 -12.02 14.75
C ASP A 201 -10.95 -10.67 14.42
N ILE A 202 -11.53 -9.62 14.98
CA ILE A 202 -11.07 -8.24 14.90
C ILE A 202 -9.63 -8.12 15.44
N VAL A 203 -9.36 -8.68 16.62
CA VAL A 203 -8.01 -8.73 17.22
C VAL A 203 -7.05 -9.53 16.35
N ALA A 204 -7.49 -10.63 15.72
CA ALA A 204 -6.64 -11.39 14.82
C ALA A 204 -6.27 -10.60 13.55
N VAL A 205 -7.21 -9.84 12.97
CA VAL A 205 -6.92 -8.94 11.84
C VAL A 205 -5.96 -7.84 12.26
N ILE A 206 -6.11 -7.25 13.46
CA ILE A 206 -5.13 -6.31 14.00
C ILE A 206 -3.79 -6.99 14.18
N ALA A 207 -3.70 -8.12 14.87
CA ALA A 207 -2.44 -8.76 15.16
C ALA A 207 -1.68 -9.08 13.86
N PHE A 208 -2.44 -9.44 12.82
CA PHE A 208 -1.94 -9.62 11.47
C PHE A 208 -1.42 -8.32 10.83
N MET A 209 -2.17 -7.22 10.91
CA MET A 209 -1.83 -5.93 10.30
C MET A 209 -0.74 -5.17 11.06
N THR A 210 -0.79 -5.20 12.39
CA THR A 210 -0.07 -4.26 13.26
C THR A 210 1.18 -4.86 13.88
N TYR A 211 1.32 -6.19 13.88
CA TYR A 211 2.54 -6.92 14.24
C TYR A 211 3.21 -6.58 15.58
N PHE A 212 2.51 -5.90 16.50
CA PHE A 212 3.00 -5.48 17.83
C PHE A 212 3.34 -6.64 18.78
N LEU A 213 3.10 -7.89 18.38
CA LEU A 213 3.47 -9.06 19.17
C LEU A 213 4.97 -9.39 19.06
N LEU A 214 5.63 -9.00 17.97
CA LEU A 214 7.04 -9.33 17.74
C LEU A 214 7.92 -8.07 17.72
N PRO A 215 9.04 -8.05 18.46
CA PRO A 215 10.01 -6.95 18.40
C PRO A 215 10.49 -6.68 16.97
N LYS A 216 10.78 -5.41 16.62
CA LYS A 216 11.31 -5.02 15.29
C LYS A 216 12.51 -5.86 14.85
N ASN A 217 13.41 -6.16 15.79
CA ASN A 217 14.60 -6.97 15.51
C ASN A 217 14.24 -8.41 15.10
N TRP A 218 13.18 -8.98 15.66
CA TRP A 218 12.70 -10.32 15.30
C TRP A 218 12.05 -10.30 13.92
N MET A 219 11.25 -9.29 13.62
CA MET A 219 10.66 -9.11 12.28
C MET A 219 11.73 -9.01 11.20
N ASN A 220 12.72 -8.13 11.42
CA ASN A 220 13.84 -7.96 10.50
C ASN A 220 14.63 -9.26 10.35
N ALA A 221 14.87 -9.97 11.45
CA ALA A 221 15.52 -11.28 11.42
C ALA A 221 14.69 -12.34 10.69
N MET A 222 13.36 -12.26 10.71
CA MET A 222 12.46 -13.14 9.95
C MET A 222 12.27 -12.69 8.49
N ALA A 223 12.94 -11.61 8.03
CA ALA A 223 12.65 -10.95 6.75
C ALA A 223 11.16 -10.60 6.55
N ASP A 224 10.46 -10.31 7.65
CA ASP A 224 9.03 -10.05 7.67
C ASP A 224 8.76 -8.55 7.74
N TRP A 225 8.95 -7.86 6.62
CA TRP A 225 8.87 -6.40 6.55
C TRP A 225 7.43 -5.90 6.37
N LYS A 226 6.55 -6.28 7.28
CA LYS A 226 5.13 -5.88 7.24
C LYS A 226 4.83 -4.39 7.46
N PRO A 227 5.70 -3.58 8.02
CA PRO A 227 5.52 -2.14 7.92
C PRO A 227 5.72 -1.65 6.48
N SER A 228 6.66 -2.28 5.75
CA SER A 228 7.08 -1.86 4.41
C SER A 228 6.06 -2.19 3.32
N TRP A 229 5.36 -3.32 3.38
CA TRP A 229 4.29 -3.65 2.41
C TRP A 229 2.97 -2.86 2.60
N VAL A 230 2.65 -2.43 3.83
CA VAL A 230 1.53 -1.51 4.11
C VAL A 230 1.93 -0.10 3.67
N GLY A 231 3.21 0.27 3.85
CA GLY A 231 3.79 1.49 3.26
C GLY A 231 3.98 1.43 1.74
N SER A 232 4.09 0.24 1.14
CA SER A 232 4.17 0.07 -0.31
C SER A 232 2.79 0.25 -0.90
N GLU A 233 2.53 1.46 -1.34
CA GLU A 233 1.29 1.91 -1.98
C GLU A 233 0.79 0.94 -3.05
N SER A 234 1.60 0.68 -4.06
CA SER A 234 1.30 -0.27 -5.14
C SER A 234 0.83 -1.63 -4.64
N PHE A 235 1.44 -2.12 -3.57
CA PHE A 235 1.13 -3.41 -2.99
C PHE A 235 -0.19 -3.38 -2.22
N LEU A 236 -0.42 -2.38 -1.35
CA LEU A 236 -1.68 -2.29 -0.61
C LEU A 236 -2.87 -2.07 -1.55
N VAL A 237 -2.74 -1.21 -2.56
CA VAL A 237 -3.79 -0.95 -3.54
C VAL A 237 -4.12 -2.24 -4.29
N ALA A 238 -3.11 -2.97 -4.79
CA ALA A 238 -3.30 -4.24 -5.48
C ALA A 238 -4.00 -5.28 -4.59
N ASN A 239 -3.62 -5.41 -3.31
CA ASN A 239 -4.29 -6.34 -2.41
C ASN A 239 -5.70 -5.89 -2.02
N THR A 240 -5.96 -4.59 -1.93
CA THR A 240 -7.32 -4.06 -1.71
C THR A 240 -8.22 -4.43 -2.88
N ILE A 241 -7.73 -4.29 -4.12
CA ILE A 241 -8.42 -4.75 -5.33
C ILE A 241 -8.65 -6.26 -5.29
N CYS A 242 -7.64 -7.02 -4.87
CA CYS A 242 -7.73 -8.48 -4.71
C CYS A 242 -8.82 -8.87 -3.69
N LEU A 243 -8.85 -8.22 -2.52
CA LEU A 243 -9.89 -8.43 -1.51
C LEU A 243 -11.28 -8.05 -2.05
N LEU A 244 -11.39 -6.94 -2.78
CA LEU A 244 -12.64 -6.55 -3.41
C LEU A 244 -13.16 -7.63 -4.38
N PHE A 245 -12.27 -8.24 -5.17
CA PHE A 245 -12.62 -9.39 -6.01
C PHE A 245 -13.22 -10.54 -5.18
N PHE A 246 -12.56 -10.95 -4.09
CA PHE A 246 -13.07 -12.03 -3.23
C PHE A 246 -14.40 -11.69 -2.58
N TYR A 247 -14.57 -10.43 -2.17
CA TYR A 247 -15.83 -9.96 -1.63
C TYR A 247 -16.95 -10.10 -2.66
N ILE A 248 -16.74 -9.63 -3.89
CA ILE A 248 -17.70 -9.73 -4.99
C ILE A 248 -17.98 -11.20 -5.33
N LEU A 249 -16.94 -12.03 -5.45
CA LEU A 249 -17.07 -13.46 -5.73
C LEU A 249 -17.97 -14.15 -4.70
N LEU A 250 -17.66 -14.01 -3.40
CA LEU A 250 -18.46 -14.63 -2.34
C LEU A 250 -19.85 -14.02 -2.24
N TRP A 251 -20.02 -12.73 -2.54
CA TRP A 251 -21.33 -12.10 -2.64
C TRP A 251 -22.16 -12.75 -3.75
N MET A 252 -21.61 -12.94 -4.95
CA MET A 252 -22.30 -13.58 -6.07
C MET A 252 -22.65 -15.04 -5.78
N ILE A 253 -21.74 -15.80 -5.16
CA ILE A 253 -21.98 -17.19 -4.74
C ILE A 253 -23.13 -17.27 -3.74
N ASN A 254 -23.06 -16.48 -2.66
CA ASN A 254 -24.05 -16.50 -1.59
C ASN A 254 -25.45 -16.04 -2.05
N ASN A 255 -25.53 -15.20 -3.08
CA ASN A 255 -26.78 -14.77 -3.69
C ASN A 255 -27.20 -15.64 -4.89
N ARG A 256 -26.54 -16.80 -5.09
CA ARG A 256 -26.85 -17.77 -6.15
C ARG A 256 -26.84 -17.18 -7.57
N MET A 257 -26.10 -16.10 -7.81
CA MET A 257 -26.08 -15.40 -9.11
C MET A 257 -25.51 -16.30 -10.22
N PHE A 258 -24.61 -17.21 -9.87
CA PHE A 258 -24.03 -18.18 -10.79
C PHE A 258 -24.98 -19.30 -11.22
N GLN A 259 -26.24 -19.31 -10.77
CA GLN A 259 -27.26 -20.19 -11.36
C GLN A 259 -27.55 -19.80 -12.81
N LYS A 260 -27.44 -18.51 -13.16
CA LYS A 260 -27.60 -18.03 -14.54
C LYS A 260 -26.28 -18.19 -15.30
N ALA A 261 -26.33 -18.87 -16.45
CA ALA A 261 -25.15 -19.06 -17.31
C ALA A 261 -24.55 -17.74 -17.80
N SER A 262 -25.40 -16.74 -18.14
CA SER A 262 -24.96 -15.40 -18.53
C SER A 262 -24.10 -14.73 -17.45
N MET A 263 -24.50 -14.83 -16.18
CA MET A 263 -23.72 -14.25 -15.07
C MET A 263 -22.37 -14.95 -14.88
N LYS A 264 -22.30 -16.28 -15.08
CA LYS A 264 -21.02 -17.01 -15.10
C LYS A 264 -20.11 -16.52 -16.22
N ILE A 265 -20.65 -16.35 -17.43
CA ILE A 265 -19.90 -15.87 -18.59
C ILE A 265 -19.41 -14.44 -18.36
N VAL A 266 -20.27 -13.51 -17.93
CA VAL A 266 -19.87 -12.13 -17.62
C VAL A 266 -18.79 -12.11 -16.55
N PHE A 267 -18.93 -12.91 -15.50
CA PHE A 267 -17.94 -12.96 -14.44
C PHE A 267 -16.57 -13.47 -14.94
N LEU A 268 -16.55 -14.55 -15.72
CA LEU A 268 -15.32 -15.12 -16.25
C LEU A 268 -14.70 -14.27 -17.37
N CYS A 269 -15.49 -13.75 -18.31
CA CYS A 269 -14.98 -13.06 -19.48
C CYS A 269 -14.74 -11.56 -19.26
N VAL A 270 -15.36 -10.95 -18.25
CA VAL A 270 -15.26 -9.50 -18.01
C VAL A 270 -14.69 -9.21 -16.62
N VAL A 271 -15.34 -9.69 -15.56
CA VAL A 271 -14.96 -9.33 -14.19
C VAL A 271 -13.55 -9.84 -13.85
N VAL A 272 -13.29 -11.13 -14.03
CA VAL A 272 -11.98 -11.73 -13.73
C VAL A 272 -10.82 -11.04 -14.50
N PRO A 273 -10.90 -10.84 -15.84
CA PRO A 273 -9.89 -10.09 -16.59
C PRO A 273 -9.65 -8.67 -16.09
N ILE A 274 -10.70 -7.90 -15.80
CA ILE A 274 -10.58 -6.53 -15.30
C ILE A 274 -9.81 -6.52 -13.98
N PHE A 275 -10.10 -7.46 -13.07
CA PHE A 275 -9.40 -7.57 -11.80
C PHE A 275 -7.93 -8.01 -11.98
N ILE A 276 -7.64 -8.96 -12.87
CA ILE A 276 -6.26 -9.36 -13.21
C ILE A 276 -5.49 -8.15 -13.76
N LEU A 277 -6.09 -7.40 -14.69
CA LEU A 277 -5.51 -6.21 -15.28
C LEU A 277 -5.22 -5.16 -14.19
N ALA A 278 -6.24 -4.80 -13.39
CA ALA A 278 -6.13 -3.79 -12.36
C ALA A 278 -5.08 -4.15 -11.29
N MET A 279 -5.06 -5.41 -10.83
CA MET A 279 -4.02 -5.88 -9.90
C MET A 279 -2.63 -5.84 -10.53
N SER A 280 -2.49 -6.25 -11.79
CA SER A 280 -1.19 -6.31 -12.46
C SER A 280 -0.62 -4.92 -12.75
N LEU A 281 -1.48 -3.96 -13.11
CA LEU A 281 -1.09 -2.55 -13.30
C LEU A 281 -0.63 -1.91 -11.99
N CYS A 282 -1.25 -2.24 -10.86
CA CYS A 282 -0.80 -1.78 -9.55
C CYS A 282 0.48 -2.51 -9.11
N LYS A 283 0.44 -3.85 -9.08
CA LYS A 283 1.56 -4.71 -8.68
C LYS A 283 1.52 -6.04 -9.42
N ILE A 284 2.43 -6.20 -10.39
CA ILE A 284 2.54 -7.40 -11.23
C ILE A 284 2.62 -8.69 -10.41
N SER A 285 3.35 -8.70 -9.29
CA SER A 285 3.46 -9.90 -8.44
C SER A 285 2.13 -10.36 -7.86
N VAL A 286 1.26 -9.43 -7.44
CA VAL A 286 -0.09 -9.74 -6.93
C VAL A 286 -0.96 -10.29 -8.04
N GLY A 287 -0.96 -9.62 -9.20
CA GLY A 287 -1.72 -10.05 -10.38
C GLY A 287 -1.31 -11.44 -10.88
N ALA A 288 0.00 -11.72 -10.93
CA ALA A 288 0.53 -13.01 -11.37
C ALA A 288 0.15 -14.17 -10.43
N ILE A 289 0.31 -13.99 -9.11
CA ILE A 289 -0.08 -15.02 -8.13
C ILE A 289 -1.58 -15.29 -8.19
N PHE A 290 -2.39 -14.22 -8.28
CA PHE A 290 -3.83 -14.34 -8.42
C PHE A 290 -4.22 -15.09 -9.70
N LEU A 291 -3.59 -14.76 -10.83
CA LEU A 291 -3.81 -15.42 -12.11
C LEU A 291 -3.56 -16.92 -12.02
N VAL A 292 -2.45 -17.35 -11.39
CA VAL A 292 -2.14 -18.78 -11.25
C VAL A 292 -3.23 -19.51 -10.46
N GLY A 293 -3.75 -18.89 -9.40
CA GLY A 293 -4.91 -19.42 -8.66
C GLY A 293 -6.15 -19.58 -9.54
N VAL A 294 -6.48 -18.58 -10.36
CA VAL A 294 -7.61 -18.62 -11.29
C VAL A 294 -7.43 -19.70 -12.36
N ILE A 295 -6.25 -19.78 -12.98
CA ILE A 295 -5.91 -20.79 -14.00
C ILE A 295 -6.06 -22.19 -13.40
N TYR A 296 -5.49 -22.40 -12.22
CA TYR A 296 -5.58 -23.68 -11.52
C TYR A 296 -7.04 -24.06 -11.26
N TYR A 297 -7.83 -23.15 -10.69
CA TYR A 297 -9.25 -23.36 -10.44
C TYR A 297 -10.03 -23.73 -11.72
N LEU A 298 -9.78 -23.02 -12.83
CA LEU A 298 -10.44 -23.26 -14.10
C LEU A 298 -10.09 -24.62 -14.71
N ILE A 299 -8.81 -24.96 -14.76
CA ILE A 299 -8.34 -26.26 -15.27
C ILE A 299 -8.93 -27.39 -14.43
N ARG A 300 -8.95 -27.23 -13.10
CA ARG A 300 -9.46 -28.26 -12.19
C ARG A 300 -10.96 -28.45 -12.29
N THR A 301 -11.72 -27.36 -12.44
CA THR A 301 -13.18 -27.41 -12.55
C THR A 301 -13.62 -27.97 -13.91
N ASN A 302 -12.99 -27.51 -14.99
CA ASN A 302 -13.51 -27.72 -16.35
C ASN A 302 -12.70 -28.73 -17.17
N GLY A 303 -11.52 -29.13 -16.69
CA GLY A 303 -10.51 -29.84 -17.48
C GLY A 303 -9.85 -28.93 -18.53
N CYS A 304 -8.92 -29.50 -19.29
CA CYS A 304 -8.25 -28.83 -20.42
C CYS A 304 -9.12 -28.80 -21.69
N LYS A 305 -10.40 -28.43 -21.54
CA LYS A 305 -11.30 -28.20 -22.68
C LYS A 305 -10.84 -26.95 -23.45
N LEU A 306 -11.14 -26.88 -24.75
CA LEU A 306 -10.74 -25.76 -25.60
C LEU A 306 -11.11 -24.39 -25.01
N TRP A 307 -12.34 -24.24 -24.52
CA TRP A 307 -12.78 -22.98 -23.90
C TRP A 307 -11.98 -22.60 -22.65
N THR A 308 -11.57 -23.58 -21.83
CA THR A 308 -10.72 -23.35 -20.66
C THR A 308 -9.36 -22.83 -21.11
N ILE A 309 -8.78 -23.46 -22.14
CA ILE A 309 -7.49 -23.06 -22.71
C ILE A 309 -7.59 -21.65 -23.28
N THR A 310 -8.65 -21.33 -24.03
CA THR A 310 -8.89 -19.98 -24.56
C THR A 310 -8.96 -18.93 -23.45
N LEU A 311 -9.67 -19.21 -22.35
CA LEU A 311 -9.71 -18.28 -21.20
C LEU A 311 -8.35 -18.15 -20.51
N VAL A 312 -7.62 -19.25 -20.34
CA VAL A 312 -6.28 -19.22 -19.77
C VAL A 312 -5.36 -18.36 -20.62
N LEU A 313 -5.35 -18.56 -21.94
CA LEU A 313 -4.57 -17.74 -22.88
C LEU A 313 -4.99 -16.28 -22.82
N TRP A 314 -6.29 -15.99 -22.79
CA TRP A 314 -6.80 -14.62 -22.64
C TRP A 314 -6.28 -13.95 -21.37
N TYR A 315 -6.34 -14.62 -20.22
CA TYR A 315 -5.86 -14.05 -18.97
C TYR A 315 -4.34 -13.88 -18.94
N VAL A 316 -3.59 -14.82 -19.51
CA VAL A 316 -2.13 -14.70 -19.68
C VAL A 316 -1.81 -13.51 -20.57
N LEU A 317 -2.51 -13.32 -21.69
CA LEU A 317 -2.35 -12.17 -22.57
C LEU A 317 -2.66 -10.84 -21.86
N MET A 318 -3.66 -10.79 -20.98
CA MET A 318 -3.91 -9.58 -20.16
C MET A 318 -2.72 -9.25 -19.25
N LEU A 319 -2.18 -10.25 -18.55
CA LEU A 319 -1.00 -10.07 -17.69
C LEU A 319 0.23 -9.64 -18.50
N LEU A 320 0.48 -10.33 -19.62
CA LEU A 320 1.59 -10.01 -20.53
C LEU A 320 1.41 -8.62 -21.13
N GLY A 321 0.19 -8.22 -21.48
CA GLY A 321 -0.14 -6.88 -21.95
C GLY A 321 0.30 -5.81 -20.96
N CYS A 322 0.00 -5.99 -19.67
CA CYS A 322 0.46 -5.05 -18.62
C CYS A 322 1.97 -4.94 -18.50
N HIS A 323 2.72 -6.02 -18.77
CA HIS A 323 4.18 -6.03 -18.63
C HIS A 323 4.89 -5.57 -19.90
N TYR A 324 4.52 -6.14 -21.04
CA TYR A 324 5.23 -5.99 -22.30
C TYR A 324 4.80 -4.77 -23.10
N ILE A 325 3.53 -4.34 -23.06
CA ILE A 325 3.11 -3.15 -23.83
C ILE A 325 3.91 -1.93 -23.38
N PRO A 326 3.99 -1.59 -22.09
CA PRO A 326 4.81 -0.45 -21.67
C PRO A 326 6.30 -0.63 -22.00
N ASN A 327 6.82 -1.85 -21.92
CA ASN A 327 8.24 -2.09 -22.20
C ASN A 327 8.56 -2.04 -23.71
N ILE A 328 7.66 -2.50 -24.59
CA ILE A 328 7.88 -2.48 -26.04
C ILE A 328 7.79 -1.05 -26.57
N PHE A 329 6.80 -0.27 -26.12
CA PHE A 329 6.61 1.09 -26.61
C PHE A 329 7.59 2.11 -25.99
N TYR A 330 8.14 1.83 -24.80
CA TYR A 330 8.89 2.85 -24.05
C TYR A 330 10.25 2.40 -23.47
N SER A 331 10.64 1.12 -23.53
CA SER A 331 11.92 0.61 -22.98
C SER A 331 13.17 0.67 -23.88
N PRO A 332 13.17 1.01 -25.20
CA PRO A 332 14.42 1.08 -25.96
C PRO A 332 15.50 2.00 -25.35
N MET A 333 15.13 2.89 -24.42
CA MET A 333 16.05 3.84 -23.78
C MET A 333 16.54 3.46 -22.36
N LEU A 334 16.11 2.32 -21.78
CA LEU A 334 16.40 1.97 -20.37
C LEU A 334 17.34 0.76 -20.17
N SER A 335 17.96 0.24 -21.24
CA SER A 335 18.83 -0.94 -21.22
C SER A 335 20.20 -0.74 -20.51
N GLY A 336 20.45 0.40 -19.86
CA GLY A 336 21.71 0.71 -19.18
C GLY A 336 21.89 0.14 -17.76
N THR A 337 20.94 -0.63 -17.22
CA THR A 337 21.01 -1.17 -15.84
C THR A 337 21.03 -2.71 -15.76
N THR A 338 21.51 -3.39 -16.80
CA THR A 338 21.51 -4.86 -16.95
C THR A 338 22.41 -5.66 -15.99
N ASP A 339 22.98 -5.06 -14.94
CA ASP A 339 23.79 -5.83 -13.97
C ASP A 339 22.96 -6.56 -12.90
N ALA A 340 21.67 -6.29 -12.79
CA ALA A 340 20.76 -7.16 -12.04
C ALA A 340 20.40 -8.38 -12.90
N SER A 341 21.40 -9.22 -13.20
CA SER A 341 21.15 -10.55 -13.75
C SER A 341 20.22 -11.28 -12.78
N TYR A 342 18.98 -11.53 -13.21
CA TYR A 342 18.02 -12.37 -12.49
C TYR A 342 18.54 -13.80 -12.47
N ASN A 343 19.51 -14.04 -11.58
CA ASN A 343 20.15 -15.34 -11.46
C ASN A 343 19.20 -16.27 -10.75
N PHE A 344 18.98 -17.44 -11.36
CA PHE A 344 18.30 -18.53 -10.68
C PHE A 344 19.16 -18.96 -9.48
N LYS A 345 18.62 -18.81 -8.27
CA LYS A 345 19.28 -19.17 -7.02
C LYS A 345 18.24 -19.80 -6.11
N LEU A 346 18.35 -21.11 -5.91
CA LEU A 346 17.44 -21.87 -5.07
C LEU A 346 17.56 -21.47 -3.59
N LEU A 347 16.42 -21.27 -2.95
CA LEU A 347 16.23 -20.75 -1.59
C LEU A 347 16.91 -19.39 -1.33
N TYR A 348 17.08 -18.52 -2.33
CA TYR A 348 17.81 -17.26 -2.17
C TYR A 348 17.28 -16.39 -1.03
N PHE A 349 16.01 -15.99 -1.07
CA PHE A 349 15.39 -15.18 -0.02
C PHE A 349 15.50 -15.82 1.37
N PHE A 350 15.23 -17.12 1.47
CA PHE A 350 15.29 -17.85 2.73
C PHE A 350 16.70 -17.95 3.32
N LEU A 351 17.72 -18.12 2.48
CA LEU A 351 19.10 -18.28 2.94
C LEU A 351 19.80 -16.94 3.19
N HIS A 352 19.43 -15.91 2.44
CA HIS A 352 20.12 -14.62 2.44
C HIS A 352 19.42 -13.57 3.30
N ASP A 353 18.09 -13.48 3.22
CA ASP A 353 17.34 -12.40 3.87
C ASP A 353 16.76 -12.82 5.23
N VAL A 354 16.47 -14.11 5.42
CA VAL A 354 16.02 -14.65 6.71
C VAL A 354 17.24 -15.04 7.57
N HIS A 355 17.35 -14.44 8.75
CA HIS A 355 18.38 -14.76 9.71
C HIS A 355 18.31 -16.23 10.13
N LYS A 356 19.48 -16.88 10.29
CA LYS A 356 19.58 -18.35 10.52
C LYS A 356 18.68 -18.88 11.64
N TRP A 357 18.65 -18.25 12.82
CA TRP A 357 17.79 -18.69 13.93
C TRP A 357 16.28 -18.47 13.68
N CYS A 358 15.92 -17.60 12.74
CA CYS A 358 14.55 -17.32 12.33
C CYS A 358 14.03 -18.19 11.20
N GLN A 359 14.88 -18.98 10.55
CA GLN A 359 14.51 -19.76 9.36
C GLN A 359 13.37 -20.76 9.63
N ILE A 360 13.43 -21.53 10.72
CA ILE A 360 12.33 -22.45 11.07
C ILE A 360 11.05 -21.68 11.46
N PRO A 361 11.10 -20.70 12.39
CA PRO A 361 9.94 -19.85 12.69
C PRO A 361 9.33 -19.19 11.45
N HIS A 362 10.17 -18.73 10.52
CA HIS A 362 9.75 -18.15 9.26
C HIS A 362 8.91 -19.15 8.48
N LEU A 363 9.42 -20.37 8.21
CA LEU A 363 8.65 -21.40 7.52
C LEU A 363 7.33 -21.74 8.24
N MET A 364 7.31 -21.75 9.57
CA MET A 364 6.09 -22.02 10.34
C MET A 364 5.02 -20.94 10.14
N VAL A 365 5.40 -19.66 10.24
CA VAL A 365 4.51 -18.52 10.00
C VAL A 365 4.09 -18.48 8.53
N PHE A 366 5.03 -18.76 7.65
CA PHE A 366 4.85 -18.67 6.22
C PHE A 366 3.88 -19.72 5.68
N PHE A 367 4.04 -20.97 6.13
CA PHE A 367 3.11 -22.05 5.83
C PHE A 367 1.90 -22.10 6.77
N ALA A 368 1.66 -21.09 7.62
CA ALA A 368 0.56 -21.11 8.58
C ALA A 368 -0.80 -21.35 7.90
N SER A 369 -1.04 -20.78 6.71
CA SER A 369 -2.23 -21.07 5.89
C SER A 369 -2.36 -22.56 5.55
N ALA A 370 -1.27 -23.17 5.10
CA ALA A 370 -1.21 -24.60 4.79
C ALA A 370 -1.38 -25.46 6.04
N TRP A 371 -0.79 -25.08 7.18
CA TRP A 371 -0.97 -25.78 8.46
C TRP A 371 -2.39 -25.69 8.98
N LEU A 372 -3.01 -24.50 8.91
CA LEU A 372 -4.41 -24.30 9.29
C LEU A 372 -5.33 -25.13 8.39
N PHE A 373 -5.03 -25.20 7.10
CA PHE A 373 -5.71 -26.08 6.17
C PHE A 373 -5.54 -27.56 6.52
N LEU A 374 -4.33 -28.04 6.81
CA LEU A 374 -4.07 -29.43 7.22
C LEU A 374 -4.73 -29.78 8.57
N TRP A 375 -4.78 -28.83 9.50
CA TRP A 375 -5.51 -29.00 10.76
C TRP A 375 -7.02 -29.10 10.52
N TRP A 376 -7.56 -28.24 9.65
CA TRP A 376 -8.97 -28.27 9.24
C TRP A 376 -9.30 -29.59 8.52
N ARG A 377 -8.44 -30.04 7.60
CA ARG A 377 -8.49 -31.35 6.92
C ARG A 377 -8.69 -32.50 7.92
N LYS A 378 -7.92 -32.49 9.02
CA LYS A 378 -8.03 -33.50 10.08
C LYS A 378 -9.37 -33.43 10.81
N LYS A 379 -9.89 -32.22 11.04
CA LYS A 379 -11.12 -32.01 11.80
C LYS A 379 -12.40 -32.39 11.03
N PHE A 380 -12.43 -32.22 9.71
CA PHE A 380 -13.62 -32.45 8.88
C PHE A 380 -13.59 -33.76 8.07
N GLY A 381 -12.66 -34.67 8.39
CA GLY A 381 -12.67 -36.03 7.84
C GLY A 381 -12.37 -36.11 6.34
N MET A 382 -11.43 -35.29 5.84
CA MET A 382 -10.99 -35.38 4.45
C MET A 382 -10.29 -36.73 4.16
N PRO A 383 -10.29 -37.20 2.90
CA PRO A 383 -9.64 -38.45 2.51
C PRO A 383 -8.17 -38.52 2.95
N LYS A 384 -7.69 -39.74 3.24
CA LYS A 384 -6.32 -39.97 3.72
C LYS A 384 -5.28 -39.70 2.62
N SER A 385 -5.62 -39.94 1.35
CA SER A 385 -4.73 -39.74 0.21
C SER A 385 -4.90 -38.38 -0.48
N ILE A 386 -3.78 -37.72 -0.80
CA ILE A 386 -3.75 -36.51 -1.63
C ILE A 386 -4.33 -36.80 -3.03
N ILE A 387 -4.07 -38.00 -3.55
CA ILE A 387 -4.58 -38.42 -4.87
C ILE A 387 -6.11 -38.49 -4.86
N GLU A 388 -6.72 -38.96 -3.78
CA GLU A 388 -8.18 -39.00 -3.63
C GLU A 388 -8.78 -37.60 -3.57
N ILE A 389 -8.12 -36.67 -2.88
CA ILE A 389 -8.52 -35.25 -2.83
C ILE A 389 -8.57 -34.69 -4.25
N ILE A 390 -7.44 -34.81 -4.98
CA ILE A 390 -7.32 -34.32 -6.36
C ILE A 390 -8.33 -35.00 -7.29
N LYS A 391 -8.51 -36.33 -7.18
CA LYS A 391 -9.49 -37.05 -8.02
C LYS A 391 -10.93 -36.65 -7.71
N SER A 392 -11.25 -36.42 -6.43
CA SER A 392 -12.62 -36.13 -5.98
C SER A 392 -13.15 -34.77 -6.44
N ARG A 393 -12.26 -33.80 -6.70
CA ARG A 393 -12.62 -32.39 -7.02
C ARG A 393 -13.46 -31.67 -5.96
N LYS A 394 -13.79 -32.32 -4.85
CA LYS A 394 -14.63 -31.78 -3.77
C LYS A 394 -13.96 -30.58 -3.09
N TYR A 395 -12.64 -30.51 -3.15
CA TYR A 395 -11.81 -29.56 -2.39
C TYR A 395 -11.03 -28.61 -3.30
N ILE A 396 -11.58 -28.28 -4.48
CA ILE A 396 -10.90 -27.44 -5.49
C ILE A 396 -10.52 -26.07 -4.93
N ILE A 397 -11.33 -25.46 -4.06
CA ILE A 397 -11.04 -24.14 -3.49
C ILE A 397 -9.79 -24.24 -2.61
N GLU A 398 -9.74 -25.27 -1.78
CA GLU A 398 -8.62 -25.51 -0.88
C GLU A 398 -7.35 -25.90 -1.63
N GLU A 399 -7.45 -26.75 -2.66
CA GLU A 399 -6.35 -27.04 -3.58
C GLU A 399 -5.81 -25.74 -4.20
N THR A 400 -6.70 -24.84 -4.64
CA THR A 400 -6.33 -23.55 -5.24
C THR A 400 -5.56 -22.67 -4.25
N LEU A 401 -5.99 -22.61 -2.99
CA LEU A 401 -5.32 -21.83 -1.94
C LEU A 401 -3.92 -22.36 -1.65
N VAL A 402 -3.73 -23.69 -1.60
CA VAL A 402 -2.41 -24.31 -1.44
C VAL A 402 -1.50 -23.96 -2.63
N VAL A 403 -2.02 -24.00 -3.85
CA VAL A 403 -1.27 -23.61 -5.05
C VAL A 403 -0.85 -22.15 -4.99
N ILE A 404 -1.76 -21.24 -4.61
CA ILE A 404 -1.43 -19.82 -4.40
C ILE A 404 -0.31 -19.67 -3.34
N CYS A 405 -0.33 -20.47 -2.27
CA CYS A 405 0.72 -20.44 -1.26
C CYS A 405 2.07 -20.97 -1.78
N ILE A 406 2.08 -22.03 -2.57
CA ILE A 406 3.34 -22.53 -3.15
C ILE A 406 3.90 -21.50 -4.14
N VAL A 407 3.05 -21.01 -5.03
CA VAL A 407 3.41 -20.07 -6.10
C VAL A 407 3.79 -18.71 -5.55
N GLY A 408 3.17 -18.25 -4.48
CA GLY A 408 3.57 -17.00 -3.83
C GLY A 408 4.93 -17.09 -3.13
N TYR A 409 5.43 -18.28 -2.81
CA TYR A 409 6.73 -18.42 -2.12
C TYR A 409 7.86 -18.59 -3.11
N LEU A 410 7.53 -19.25 -4.23
CA LEU A 410 8.51 -19.74 -5.18
C LEU A 410 9.39 -18.60 -5.76
N PRO A 411 8.86 -17.48 -6.31
CA PRO A 411 9.67 -16.48 -6.99
C PRO A 411 10.81 -15.92 -6.14
N GLY A 412 10.55 -15.53 -4.88
CA GLY A 412 11.59 -15.04 -3.97
C GLY A 412 12.63 -16.10 -3.61
N ASN A 413 12.26 -17.37 -3.68
CA ASN A 413 13.16 -18.49 -3.37
C ASN A 413 13.89 -19.05 -4.58
N ILE A 414 13.45 -18.84 -5.81
CA ILE A 414 14.14 -19.39 -6.99
C ILE A 414 14.88 -18.35 -7.81
N ILE A 415 14.53 -17.07 -7.65
CA ILE A 415 15.16 -15.95 -8.34
C ILE A 415 15.84 -15.07 -7.29
N ALA A 416 17.06 -14.63 -7.59
CA ALA A 416 17.79 -13.67 -6.78
C ALA A 416 17.15 -12.27 -6.86
N ILE A 417 16.04 -12.08 -6.15
CA ILE A 417 15.33 -10.80 -6.09
C ILE A 417 15.96 -9.95 -4.98
N GLY A 418 16.69 -8.90 -5.37
CA GLY A 418 17.34 -7.98 -4.43
C GLY A 418 16.39 -7.08 -3.65
N GLY A 419 16.95 -6.39 -2.65
CA GLY A 419 16.26 -5.32 -1.92
C GLY A 419 15.05 -5.80 -1.10
N GLY A 420 15.02 -7.08 -0.72
CA GLY A 420 13.91 -7.65 0.04
C GLY A 420 12.59 -7.78 -0.72
N SER A 421 12.58 -7.52 -2.03
CA SER A 421 11.34 -7.52 -2.82
C SER A 421 10.74 -8.92 -2.98
N GLY A 422 11.51 -9.99 -2.71
CA GLY A 422 11.01 -11.37 -2.65
C GLY A 422 9.90 -11.56 -1.61
N PHE A 423 9.93 -10.77 -0.52
CA PHE A 423 8.93 -10.83 0.54
C PHE A 423 7.51 -10.50 0.06
N TYR A 424 7.34 -9.62 -0.93
CA TYR A 424 6.00 -9.22 -1.41
C TYR A 424 5.19 -10.38 -2.00
N PHE A 425 5.84 -11.32 -2.69
CA PHE A 425 5.18 -12.53 -3.18
C PHE A 425 4.68 -13.37 -2.01
N ALA A 426 5.50 -13.41 -0.98
CA ALA A 426 5.30 -14.23 0.19
C ALA A 426 4.12 -13.70 1.04
N ALA A 427 4.04 -12.39 1.18
CA ALA A 427 3.09 -11.72 2.05
C ALA A 427 1.62 -11.85 1.59
N ILE A 428 1.38 -12.01 0.29
CA ILE A 428 0.06 -12.30 -0.30
C ILE A 428 -0.57 -13.55 0.34
N GLN A 429 0.24 -14.56 0.68
CA GLN A 429 -0.26 -15.80 1.28
C GLN A 429 -0.81 -15.58 2.67
N GLN A 430 -0.15 -14.71 3.43
CA GLN A 430 -0.55 -14.41 4.78
C GLN A 430 -1.87 -13.62 4.80
N LEU A 431 -2.13 -12.81 3.75
CA LEU A 431 -3.44 -12.19 3.55
C LEU A 431 -4.55 -13.26 3.40
N TYR A 432 -4.32 -14.25 2.55
CA TYR A 432 -5.24 -15.37 2.40
C TYR A 432 -5.42 -16.16 3.69
N ALA A 433 -4.33 -16.42 4.41
CA ALA A 433 -4.34 -17.09 5.71
C ALA A 433 -5.28 -16.36 6.69
N THR A 434 -5.18 -15.03 6.74
CA THR A 434 -6.00 -14.20 7.63
C THR A 434 -7.47 -14.26 7.26
N VAL A 435 -7.80 -14.12 5.97
CA VAL A 435 -9.19 -14.26 5.50
C VAL A 435 -9.77 -15.62 5.89
N LEU A 436 -9.00 -16.70 5.72
CA LEU A 436 -9.42 -18.05 6.09
C LEU A 436 -9.58 -18.21 7.60
N LEU A 437 -8.64 -17.70 8.41
CA LEU A 437 -8.73 -17.70 9.86
C LEU A 437 -10.05 -17.09 10.34
N ILE A 438 -10.39 -15.92 9.79
CA ILE A 438 -11.65 -15.24 10.11
C ILE A 438 -12.84 -16.03 9.57
N GLY A 439 -12.78 -16.50 8.32
CA GLY A 439 -13.85 -17.25 7.67
C GLY A 439 -14.19 -18.58 8.34
N PHE A 440 -13.23 -19.22 9.00
CA PHE A 440 -13.44 -20.45 9.75
C PHE A 440 -13.76 -20.23 11.24
N ALA A 441 -13.88 -18.98 11.68
CA ALA A 441 -14.07 -18.61 13.08
C ALA A 441 -13.01 -19.21 14.01
N ILE A 442 -11.77 -19.32 13.53
CA ILE A 442 -10.67 -19.93 14.30
C ILE A 442 -10.32 -19.07 15.53
N PRO A 443 -10.15 -17.73 15.42
CA PRO A 443 -9.89 -16.90 16.58
C PRO A 443 -10.97 -17.04 17.66
N GLN A 444 -12.24 -17.05 17.25
CA GLN A 444 -13.37 -17.25 18.15
C GLN A 444 -13.33 -18.62 18.85
N LYS A 445 -13.03 -19.70 18.12
CA LYS A 445 -12.90 -21.05 18.69
C LYS A 445 -11.75 -21.13 19.70
N ILE A 446 -10.59 -20.56 19.36
CA ILE A 446 -9.44 -20.49 20.28
C ILE A 446 -9.82 -19.71 21.53
N TYR A 447 -10.46 -18.55 21.38
CA TYR A 447 -10.94 -17.74 22.50
C TYR A 447 -11.90 -18.53 23.40
N MET A 448 -12.89 -19.22 22.83
CA MET A 448 -13.83 -20.04 23.59
C MET A 448 -13.16 -21.24 24.28
N MET A 449 -12.17 -21.88 23.63
CA MET A 449 -11.37 -22.94 24.24
C MET A 449 -10.57 -22.42 25.44
N ILE A 450 -9.93 -21.26 25.29
CA ILE A 450 -9.21 -20.60 26.38
C ILE A 450 -10.19 -20.27 27.50
N LEU A 451 -11.34 -19.64 27.22
CA LEU A 451 -12.35 -19.31 28.22
C LEU A 451 -12.84 -20.56 28.98
N LYS A 452 -13.11 -21.66 28.27
CA LYS A 452 -13.52 -22.92 28.90
C LYS A 452 -12.45 -23.44 29.85
N TYR A 453 -11.21 -23.54 29.38
CA TYR A 453 -10.07 -23.98 30.19
C TYR A 453 -9.78 -23.03 31.38
N VAL A 454 -10.00 -21.73 31.19
CA VAL A 454 -9.87 -20.69 32.22
C VAL A 454 -10.97 -20.79 33.26
N HIS A 455 -12.22 -20.98 32.84
CA HIS A 455 -13.37 -21.12 33.72
C HIS A 455 -13.26 -22.38 34.59
N GLU A 456 -12.78 -23.48 34.00
CA GLU A 456 -12.51 -24.75 34.70
C GLU A 456 -11.37 -24.63 35.73
N ARG A 457 -10.46 -23.65 35.59
CA ARG A 457 -9.40 -23.36 36.56
C ARG A 457 -9.69 -22.06 37.31
N LYS A 458 -10.59 -22.14 38.31
CA LYS A 458 -10.99 -21.05 39.22
C LYS A 458 -9.77 -20.25 39.69
N GLY A 459 -9.71 -18.94 39.35
CA GLY A 459 -8.94 -17.96 40.13
C GLY A 459 -8.04 -16.97 39.38
N VAL A 460 -7.34 -17.35 38.30
CA VAL A 460 -6.15 -16.56 37.87
C VAL A 460 -6.21 -15.97 36.45
N LYS A 461 -7.11 -16.42 35.56
CA LYS A 461 -6.78 -16.40 34.12
C LYS A 461 -7.60 -15.49 33.20
N ARG A 462 -8.74 -14.94 33.62
CA ARG A 462 -9.37 -13.81 32.89
C ARG A 462 -8.41 -12.61 32.83
N ASN A 463 -7.61 -12.46 33.88
CA ASN A 463 -6.59 -11.45 33.99
C ASN A 463 -5.45 -11.66 32.99
N LEU A 464 -5.12 -12.88 32.54
CA LEU A 464 -4.00 -13.12 31.62
C LEU A 464 -4.29 -12.70 30.18
N LEU A 465 -5.47 -13.02 29.63
CA LEU A 465 -5.84 -12.54 28.30
C LEU A 465 -6.07 -11.03 28.30
N LEU A 466 -6.71 -10.52 29.36
CA LEU A 466 -6.81 -9.08 29.57
C LEU A 466 -5.41 -8.46 29.71
N LEU A 467 -4.48 -9.08 30.43
CA LEU A 467 -3.08 -8.65 30.53
C LEU A 467 -2.40 -8.68 29.17
N PHE A 468 -2.66 -9.67 28.32
CA PHE A 468 -2.07 -9.73 26.98
C PHE A 468 -2.60 -8.61 26.11
N VAL A 469 -3.92 -8.40 26.07
CA VAL A 469 -4.53 -7.27 25.34
C VAL A 469 -4.04 -5.95 25.91
N VAL A 470 -4.05 -5.78 27.23
CA VAL A 470 -3.53 -4.58 27.92
C VAL A 470 -2.04 -4.42 27.65
N PHE A 471 -1.23 -5.47 27.65
CA PHE A 471 0.20 -5.41 27.34
C PHE A 471 0.42 -4.96 25.91
N VAL A 472 -0.30 -5.52 24.95
CA VAL A 472 -0.23 -5.10 23.53
C VAL A 472 -0.65 -3.64 23.41
N CYS A 473 -1.76 -3.24 24.02
CA CYS A 473 -2.28 -1.88 23.95
C CYS A 473 -1.39 -0.87 24.70
N CYS A 474 -0.85 -1.22 25.86
CA CYS A 474 0.10 -0.40 26.60
C CYS A 474 1.43 -0.30 25.85
N ASN A 475 1.92 -1.36 25.23
CA ASN A 475 3.13 -1.30 24.42
C ASN A 475 2.92 -0.41 23.20
N SER A 476 1.78 -0.52 22.51
CA SER A 476 1.41 0.38 21.41
C SER A 476 1.26 1.84 21.87
N LEU A 477 0.59 2.07 23.00
CA LEU A 477 0.42 3.39 23.58
C LEU A 477 1.77 3.97 24.01
N VAL A 478 2.64 3.20 24.68
CA VAL A 478 3.95 3.65 25.14
C VAL A 478 4.88 3.93 23.98
N ASN A 479 4.91 3.08 22.95
CA ASN A 479 5.71 3.36 21.76
C ASN A 479 5.17 4.58 20.99
N GLY A 480 3.84 4.67 20.85
CA GLY A 480 3.18 5.84 20.27
C GLY A 480 3.46 7.12 21.05
N MET A 481 3.38 7.09 22.39
CA MET A 481 3.63 8.24 23.27
C MET A 481 5.11 8.62 23.33
N LYS A 482 6.04 7.67 23.48
CA LYS A 482 7.48 7.92 23.41
C LYS A 482 7.83 8.60 22.09
N TYR A 483 7.15 8.20 21.03
CA TYR A 483 7.33 8.81 19.74
C TYR A 483 6.68 10.18 19.61
N SER A 484 5.39 10.35 19.95
CA SER A 484 4.74 11.67 19.97
C SER A 484 5.51 12.66 20.84
N TYR A 485 6.11 12.17 21.92
CA TYR A 485 7.03 12.94 22.75
C TYR A 485 8.35 13.26 22.04
N SER A 486 8.94 12.35 21.26
CA SER A 486 10.09 12.65 20.40
C SER A 486 9.76 13.74 19.38
N ILE A 487 8.64 13.63 18.66
CA ILE A 487 8.19 14.69 17.74
C ILE A 487 7.97 15.99 18.49
N TYR A 488 7.21 15.94 19.59
CA TYR A 488 6.92 17.13 20.38
C TYR A 488 8.22 17.75 20.89
N LYS A 489 9.20 16.96 21.26
CA LYS A 489 10.51 17.42 21.70
C LYS A 489 11.30 18.04 20.54
N ASP A 490 11.35 17.39 19.39
CA ASP A 490 12.03 17.90 18.19
C ASP A 490 11.39 19.20 17.68
N ILE A 491 10.05 19.26 17.77
CA ILE A 491 9.26 20.46 17.50
C ILE A 491 9.56 21.51 18.59
N VAL A 492 9.15 21.31 19.83
CA VAL A 492 9.16 22.34 20.87
C VAL A 492 10.55 22.79 21.32
N GLN A 493 11.59 21.95 21.23
CA GLN A 493 12.93 22.32 21.69
C GLN A 493 13.76 23.09 20.65
N SER A 494 13.31 23.23 19.41
CA SER A 494 14.03 24.05 18.43
C SER A 494 13.63 25.53 18.59
N SER A 495 14.41 26.33 19.33
CA SER A 495 14.32 27.80 19.26
C SER A 495 14.58 28.34 17.83
N HIS A 496 15.10 27.50 16.94
CA HIS A 496 15.13 27.69 15.48
C HIS A 496 13.75 27.63 14.78
N GLN A 497 12.68 27.16 15.44
CA GLN A 497 11.37 26.95 14.82
C GLN A 497 10.72 28.20 14.26
N TYR A 498 10.93 29.39 14.84
CA TYR A 498 10.25 30.57 14.31
C TYR A 498 10.79 30.95 12.92
N GLU A 499 12.11 31.03 12.79
CA GLU A 499 12.77 31.31 11.51
C GLU A 499 12.65 30.13 10.53
N GLU A 500 12.64 28.90 11.02
CA GLU A 500 12.42 27.71 10.21
C GLU A 500 10.98 27.59 9.73
N ALA A 501 9.98 27.88 10.56
CA ALA A 501 8.57 27.96 10.18
C ALA A 501 8.34 29.09 9.19
N LYS A 502 9.01 30.24 9.35
CA LYS A 502 8.97 31.35 8.39
C LYS A 502 9.58 30.95 7.04
N ARG A 503 10.76 30.31 7.04
CA ARG A 503 11.39 29.71 5.83
C ARG A 503 10.49 28.67 5.18
N ASN A 504 9.79 27.85 5.98
CA ASN A 504 8.80 26.90 5.48
C ASN A 504 7.61 27.56 4.81
N ARG A 505 7.06 28.61 5.42
CA ARG A 505 5.97 29.35 4.79
C ARG A 505 6.38 29.95 3.46
N SER A 506 7.58 30.53 3.36
CA SER A 506 8.10 31.05 2.09
C SER A 506 8.20 29.94 1.04
N TYR A 507 8.78 28.81 1.41
CA TYR A 507 8.97 27.68 0.51
C TYR A 507 7.66 27.07 0.01
N TRP A 508 6.70 26.84 0.91
CA TRP A 508 5.36 26.37 0.54
C TRP A 508 4.59 27.40 -0.28
N SER A 509 4.79 28.70 -0.01
CA SER A 509 4.23 29.77 -0.84
C SER A 509 4.81 29.74 -2.25
N THR A 510 6.09 29.43 -2.41
CA THR A 510 6.75 29.23 -3.71
C THR A 510 6.15 28.05 -4.46
N ILE A 511 6.03 26.89 -3.83
CA ILE A 511 5.39 25.70 -4.43
C ILE A 511 3.94 25.97 -4.82
N LYS A 512 3.19 26.68 -3.98
CA LYS A 512 1.83 27.09 -4.30
C LYS A 512 1.81 28.03 -5.50
N GLY A 513 2.64 29.07 -5.49
CA GLY A 513 2.71 30.05 -6.56
C GLY A 513 3.01 29.40 -7.91
N ILE A 514 3.91 28.41 -7.94
CA ILE A 514 4.20 27.62 -9.15
C ILE A 514 2.98 26.80 -9.57
N ASN A 515 2.31 26.12 -8.65
CA ASN A 515 1.12 25.34 -8.96
C ASN A 515 -0.03 26.21 -9.48
N ASP A 516 -0.25 27.38 -8.89
CA ASP A 516 -1.26 28.35 -9.32
C ASP A 516 -0.92 28.92 -10.70
N LEU A 517 0.36 29.28 -10.94
CA LEU A 517 0.85 29.78 -12.24
C LEU A 517 0.69 28.75 -13.36
N THR A 518 0.93 27.47 -13.06
CA THR A 518 0.97 26.38 -14.04
C THR A 518 -0.33 25.58 -14.11
N ALA A 519 -1.37 26.00 -13.39
CA ALA A 519 -2.65 25.30 -13.34
C ALA A 519 -3.25 25.10 -14.73
N GLY A 520 -3.56 23.84 -15.09
CA GLY A 520 -4.09 23.47 -16.41
C GLY A 520 -3.08 23.45 -17.56
N HIS A 521 -1.85 23.90 -17.34
CA HIS A 521 -0.86 24.13 -18.40
C HIS A 521 0.55 23.68 -17.99
N LYS A 522 0.70 22.69 -17.10
CA LYS A 522 1.99 22.26 -16.54
C LYS A 522 3.03 21.90 -17.61
N GLN A 523 2.58 21.35 -18.73
CA GLN A 523 3.40 20.99 -19.88
C GLN A 523 4.05 22.17 -20.62
N ASP A 524 3.53 23.38 -20.41
CA ASP A 524 4.02 24.60 -21.07
C ASP A 524 5.22 25.23 -20.33
N PHE A 525 5.62 24.67 -19.19
CA PHE A 525 6.65 25.24 -18.33
C PHE A 525 7.78 24.25 -18.08
N TYR A 526 8.97 24.79 -17.86
CA TYR A 526 10.08 24.11 -17.20
C TYR A 526 10.43 24.78 -15.89
N ILE A 527 10.96 24.00 -14.96
CA ILE A 527 11.62 24.47 -13.75
C ILE A 527 13.13 24.30 -13.93
N TYR A 528 13.90 25.32 -13.58
CA TYR A 528 15.36 25.23 -13.42
C TYR A 528 15.72 25.58 -11.99
N VAL A 529 16.29 24.62 -11.26
CA VAL A 529 16.67 24.80 -9.86
C VAL A 529 18.11 25.28 -9.77
N CYS A 530 18.29 26.56 -9.45
CA CYS A 530 19.61 27.15 -9.35
C CYS A 530 20.43 26.49 -8.21
N PRO A 531 21.78 26.50 -8.29
CA PRO A 531 22.64 26.00 -7.21
C PRO A 531 22.41 26.71 -5.86
N SER A 532 21.93 27.96 -5.87
CA SER A 532 21.58 28.71 -4.66
C SER A 532 20.23 28.35 -4.07
N ALA A 533 19.42 27.50 -4.71
CA ALA A 533 18.13 27.09 -4.17
C ALA A 533 18.28 26.38 -2.83
N ASN A 534 17.47 26.75 -1.85
CA ASN A 534 17.55 26.17 -0.50
C ASN A 534 17.15 24.68 -0.47
N VAL A 535 16.55 24.15 -1.54
CA VAL A 535 16.21 22.72 -1.64
C VAL A 535 17.42 21.82 -1.41
N TRP A 536 18.60 22.22 -1.89
CA TRP A 536 19.84 21.42 -1.76
C TRP A 536 20.31 21.27 -0.32
N GLN A 537 20.06 22.29 0.50
CA GLN A 537 20.45 22.30 1.92
C GLN A 537 19.40 21.59 2.80
N ARG A 538 18.19 21.37 2.30
CA ARG A 538 17.08 20.75 3.05
C ARG A 538 17.14 19.23 3.09
N PHE A 539 17.79 18.61 2.11
CA PHE A 539 17.92 17.15 2.05
C PHE A 539 19.35 16.73 2.34
N LYS A 540 19.53 15.85 3.34
CA LYS A 540 20.82 15.20 3.60
C LYS A 540 21.28 14.34 2.41
N ASP A 541 20.32 13.80 1.67
CA ASP A 541 20.55 13.06 0.43
C ASP A 541 20.12 13.94 -0.76
N HIS A 542 21.11 14.49 -1.47
CA HIS A 542 20.88 15.32 -2.66
C HIS A 542 20.18 14.55 -3.79
N ASP A 543 20.16 13.20 -3.78
CA ASP A 543 19.33 12.46 -4.74
C ASP A 543 17.82 12.66 -4.51
N SER A 544 17.45 12.95 -3.26
CA SER A 544 16.04 13.15 -2.89
C SER A 544 15.52 14.50 -3.37
N SER A 545 16.37 15.54 -3.41
CA SER A 545 15.96 16.88 -3.87
C SER A 545 15.58 16.91 -5.36
N LEU A 546 16.18 16.04 -6.18
CA LEU A 546 15.90 15.91 -7.63
C LEU A 546 14.41 15.67 -7.93
N PHE A 547 13.77 14.84 -7.10
CA PHE A 547 12.38 14.47 -7.27
C PHE A 547 11.43 15.43 -6.55
N PHE A 548 11.95 16.41 -5.80
CA PHE A 548 11.13 17.25 -4.94
C PHE A 548 10.15 18.12 -5.75
N TYR A 549 10.66 18.99 -6.63
CA TYR A 549 9.81 19.85 -7.45
C TYR A 549 8.91 19.06 -8.41
N PRO A 550 9.39 18.00 -9.07
CA PRO A 550 8.53 17.07 -9.82
C PRO A 550 7.34 16.54 -9.00
N ALA A 551 7.60 16.05 -7.78
CA ALA A 551 6.60 15.48 -6.89
C ALA A 551 5.58 16.51 -6.37
N MET A 552 6.01 17.76 -6.21
CA MET A 552 5.19 18.83 -5.62
C MET A 552 4.42 19.64 -6.66
N THR A 553 4.93 19.71 -7.90
CA THR A 553 4.41 20.62 -8.93
C THR A 553 3.94 19.90 -10.18
N GLY A 554 4.42 18.68 -10.46
CA GLY A 554 4.16 18.02 -11.74
C GLY A 554 4.70 18.78 -12.95
N VAL A 555 5.70 19.65 -12.77
CA VAL A 555 6.41 20.34 -13.85
C VAL A 555 7.78 19.69 -14.03
N VAL A 556 8.27 19.64 -15.27
CA VAL A 556 9.61 19.08 -15.58
C VAL A 556 10.69 20.01 -15.02
N CYS A 557 11.61 19.44 -14.24
CA CYS A 557 12.82 20.11 -13.79
C CYS A 557 13.99 19.78 -14.69
N ILE A 558 14.60 20.79 -15.31
CA ILE A 558 15.70 20.63 -16.26
C ILE A 558 17.05 20.96 -15.64
N GLY A 559 18.08 20.21 -16.02
CA GLY A 559 19.44 20.37 -15.51
C GLY A 559 19.67 19.80 -14.10
N GLU A 560 18.73 19.02 -13.57
CA GLU A 560 18.79 18.42 -12.23
C GLU A 560 19.92 17.39 -12.09
N LEU A 561 20.13 16.60 -13.14
CA LEU A 561 21.18 15.59 -13.23
C LEU A 561 22.04 15.83 -14.46
N TYR A 562 23.36 15.65 -14.32
CA TYR A 562 24.28 15.67 -15.44
C TYR A 562 25.40 14.64 -15.25
N TYR A 563 26.15 14.36 -16.30
CA TYR A 563 27.27 13.42 -16.28
C TYR A 563 28.58 14.18 -16.47
N ALA A 564 29.53 13.97 -15.55
CA ALA A 564 30.86 14.57 -15.60
C ALA A 564 31.88 13.63 -14.98
N ASP A 565 33.13 13.65 -15.46
CA ASP A 565 34.25 12.89 -14.88
C ASP A 565 34.00 11.36 -14.73
N GLY A 566 33.12 10.79 -15.56
CA GLY A 566 32.77 9.37 -15.49
C GLY A 566 31.72 9.02 -14.43
N GLU A 567 31.16 10.01 -13.74
CA GLU A 567 30.14 9.87 -12.71
C GLU A 567 28.92 10.78 -12.98
N TRP A 568 27.80 10.48 -12.31
CA TRP A 568 26.62 11.35 -12.35
C TRP A 568 26.74 12.40 -11.25
N HIS A 569 26.30 13.61 -11.52
CA HIS A 569 26.27 14.71 -10.56
C HIS A 569 24.87 15.32 -10.50
N THR A 570 24.50 15.81 -9.33
CA THR A 570 23.36 16.71 -9.15
C THR A 570 23.74 18.13 -9.59
N ASN A 571 22.76 18.99 -9.90
CA ASN A 571 23.00 20.32 -10.48
C ASN A 571 23.97 21.20 -9.64
N ASP A 572 23.97 21.02 -8.32
CA ASP A 572 24.88 21.69 -7.38
C ASP A 572 26.32 21.14 -7.37
N GLY A 573 26.60 20.08 -8.13
CA GLY A 573 27.95 19.54 -8.35
C GLY A 573 28.29 18.29 -7.55
N VAL A 574 27.38 17.79 -6.71
CA VAL A 574 27.65 16.65 -5.83
C VAL A 574 27.69 15.35 -6.63
N PRO A 575 28.78 14.55 -6.57
CA PRO A 575 28.88 13.29 -7.28
C PRO A 575 27.94 12.23 -6.66
N LYS A 576 27.41 11.37 -7.52
CA LYS A 576 26.42 10.36 -7.20
C LYS A 576 27.04 8.97 -7.18
N LYS A 577 27.00 8.32 -6.02
CA LYS A 577 27.44 6.92 -5.90
C LYS A 577 26.54 5.98 -6.69
N LYS A 578 27.12 4.96 -7.33
CA LYS A 578 26.39 3.87 -8.03
C LYS A 578 25.43 3.15 -7.06
N GLY A 579 24.17 3.56 -7.03
CA GLY A 579 23.08 2.88 -6.33
C GLY A 579 22.03 2.33 -7.30
N TYR A 580 20.94 1.76 -6.76
CA TYR A 580 19.67 1.58 -7.49
C TYR A 580 19.22 2.97 -7.97
N THR A 581 19.69 3.37 -9.14
CA THR A 581 19.56 4.74 -9.61
C THR A 581 18.65 4.71 -10.81
N TYR A 582 17.52 5.37 -10.64
CA TYR A 582 16.56 5.71 -11.67
C TYR A 582 17.27 6.66 -12.66
N ARG A 583 18.07 6.09 -13.56
CA ARG A 583 18.90 6.83 -14.50
C ARG A 583 17.99 7.50 -15.54
N PRO A 584 18.15 8.80 -15.82
CA PRO A 584 17.51 9.39 -16.98
C PRO A 584 18.01 8.70 -18.26
N ALA A 585 17.15 8.69 -19.27
CA ALA A 585 17.36 7.97 -20.54
C ALA A 585 18.56 8.47 -21.37
N LYS A 586 19.09 9.67 -21.06
CA LYS A 586 20.21 10.28 -21.78
C LYS A 586 21.25 10.82 -20.80
N ILE A 587 22.52 10.66 -21.17
CA ILE A 587 23.66 11.35 -20.57
C ILE A 587 23.53 12.82 -20.97
N GLU A 588 23.38 13.71 -19.99
CA GLU A 588 23.27 15.15 -20.24
C GLU A 588 24.48 15.87 -19.66
N GLU A 589 24.97 16.87 -20.37
CA GLU A 589 25.96 17.82 -19.86
C GLU A 589 25.30 18.77 -18.86
N LYS A 590 26.11 19.41 -18.01
CA LYS A 590 25.59 20.41 -17.07
C LYS A 590 25.02 21.59 -17.84
N LEU A 591 23.71 21.83 -17.69
CA LEU A 591 23.04 22.97 -18.33
C LEU A 591 23.27 24.25 -17.52
N SER A 592 23.78 25.30 -18.17
CA SER A 592 23.71 26.65 -17.63
C SER A 592 22.26 27.16 -17.64
N ALA A 593 21.97 28.26 -16.92
CA ALA A 593 20.65 28.88 -16.91
C ALA A 593 20.21 29.38 -18.30
N ASP A 594 21.17 29.76 -19.15
CA ASP A 594 20.94 30.19 -20.53
C ASP A 594 20.74 28.98 -21.46
N ASP A 595 21.51 27.90 -21.29
CA ASP A 595 21.28 26.66 -22.04
C ASP A 595 19.92 26.03 -21.71
N ALA A 596 19.51 26.12 -20.46
CA ALA A 596 18.19 25.70 -20.00
C ALA A 596 17.06 26.50 -20.69
N LEU A 597 17.26 27.81 -20.90
CA LEU A 597 16.34 28.66 -21.63
C LEU A 597 16.26 28.26 -23.11
N LEU A 598 17.41 28.06 -23.76
CA LEU A 598 17.48 27.63 -25.15
C LEU A 598 16.81 26.27 -25.35
N LYS A 599 17.02 25.33 -24.42
CA LYS A 599 16.33 24.04 -24.41
C LYS A 599 14.81 24.23 -24.28
N ALA A 600 14.36 25.09 -23.37
CA ALA A 600 12.95 25.36 -23.18
C ALA A 600 12.31 25.95 -24.46
N GLN A 601 13.01 26.85 -25.18
CA GLN A 601 12.58 27.37 -26.48
C GLN A 601 12.51 26.28 -27.54
N ALA A 602 13.55 25.43 -27.62
CA ALA A 602 13.61 24.32 -28.56
C ALA A 602 12.48 23.30 -28.34
N ASP A 603 12.14 23.02 -27.08
CA ASP A 603 11.07 22.11 -26.68
C ASP A 603 9.66 22.77 -26.73
N GLY A 604 9.56 24.01 -27.25
CA GLY A 604 8.30 24.72 -27.44
C GLY A 604 7.58 25.12 -26.15
N LYS A 605 8.33 25.34 -25.06
CA LYS A 605 7.76 25.80 -23.80
C LYS A 605 7.38 27.29 -23.89
N LYS A 606 6.46 27.72 -23.02
CA LYS A 606 6.05 29.13 -22.90
C LYS A 606 6.94 29.92 -21.94
N ALA A 607 7.47 29.26 -20.91
CA ALA A 607 8.30 29.92 -19.91
C ALA A 607 9.19 28.92 -19.16
N ILE A 608 10.23 29.47 -18.54
CA ILE A 608 11.06 28.79 -17.56
C ILE A 608 10.90 29.46 -16.19
N ILE A 609 10.80 28.63 -15.15
CA ILE A 609 10.67 29.01 -13.75
C ILE A 609 12.03 28.77 -13.09
N TYR A 610 12.74 29.84 -12.79
CA TYR A 610 14.01 29.78 -12.06
C TYR A 610 13.73 29.76 -10.56
N ILE A 611 14.18 28.71 -9.88
CA ILE A 611 14.12 28.60 -8.43
C ILE A 611 15.46 29.02 -7.86
N TYR A 612 15.45 29.96 -6.91
CA TYR A 612 16.65 30.40 -6.19
C TYR A 612 16.26 30.74 -4.75
N ASP A 613 17.15 30.48 -3.80
CA ASP A 613 16.88 30.60 -2.37
C ASP A 613 15.55 29.90 -1.98
N ASP A 614 14.58 30.61 -1.41
CA ASP A 614 13.21 30.13 -1.11
C ASP A 614 12.13 30.75 -2.03
N THR A 615 12.50 31.28 -3.21
CA THR A 615 11.59 31.99 -4.13
C THR A 615 11.75 31.53 -5.59
N TYR A 616 10.99 32.13 -6.50
CA TYR A 616 11.07 31.87 -7.93
C TYR A 616 10.92 33.13 -8.79
N LYS A 617 11.47 33.07 -10.00
CA LYS A 617 11.27 34.07 -11.06
C LYS A 617 10.87 33.36 -12.35
N VAL A 618 9.91 33.93 -13.06
CA VAL A 618 9.45 33.42 -14.36
C VAL A 618 10.09 34.22 -15.48
N LYS A 619 10.59 33.54 -16.51
CA LYS A 619 11.04 34.15 -17.77
C LYS A 619 10.25 33.53 -18.92
N PHE A 620 9.40 34.34 -19.54
CA PHE A 620 8.63 33.95 -20.73
C PHE A 620 9.55 33.93 -21.96
N LEU A 621 9.25 33.04 -22.90
CA LEU A 621 10.10 32.66 -24.03
C LEU A 621 9.77 33.38 -25.34
#